data_AF-A0A349HM90-F1
#
_entry.id   AF-A0A349HM90-F1
#
_cell.length_a   1.000
_cell.length_b   1.000
_cell.length_c   1.000
_cell.angle_alpha   90.00
_cell.angle_beta   90.00
_cell.angle_gamma   90.00
#
_symmetry.space_group_name_H-M   'P 1'
#
loop_
_entity.id
_entity.type
_entity.pdbx_description
1 polymer ?
#
loop_
_entity_poly.entity_id
_entity_poly.type
_entity_poly.pdbx_seq_one_letter_code
_entity_poly.pdbx_strand_id
1 'polypeptide(L)'
;MRIKSINSVVATLIFVLVALTVSLGVWWVSGSTYSTVLNEKRNAMESMVDRSVKDLQLYTEQTTNMVQVLAKGDPAREALLSGDVSAIDGLLKSLLVSSDKYWAAFIFDKDGKVVTGYNAKGKNMAGA
;
A
#
# COMPACT_ATOMS: atom_id res chain seq x y z
N MET A 1 -71.09 -8.40 17.66
CA MET A 1 -69.69 -8.86 17.75
C MET A 1 -69.60 -9.97 18.79
N ARG A 2 -69.30 -11.21 18.40
CA ARG A 2 -69.13 -12.33 19.35
C ARG A 2 -67.83 -12.11 20.11
N ILE A 3 -67.91 -11.87 21.42
CA ILE A 3 -66.74 -11.80 22.30
C ILE A 3 -66.14 -13.21 22.30
N LYS A 4 -65.00 -13.40 21.62
CA LYS A 4 -64.21 -14.63 21.77
C LYS A 4 -63.79 -14.74 23.24
N SER A 5 -63.69 -15.97 23.75
CA SER A 5 -63.36 -16.23 25.16
C SER A 5 -62.15 -15.41 25.61
N ILE A 6 -62.12 -15.02 26.89
CA ILE A 6 -61.05 -14.21 27.50
C ILE A 6 -59.66 -14.77 27.13
N ASN A 7 -59.51 -16.10 27.07
CA ASN A 7 -58.28 -16.76 26.62
C ASN A 7 -57.84 -16.37 25.20
N SER A 8 -58.76 -16.21 24.26
CA SER A 8 -58.43 -15.77 22.91
C SER A 8 -57.93 -14.32 22.88
N VAL A 9 -58.50 -13.44 23.72
CA VAL A 9 -58.08 -12.04 23.79
C VAL A 9 -56.70 -11.92 24.44
N VAL A 10 -56.48 -12.64 25.54
CA VAL A 10 -55.18 -12.70 26.23
C VAL A 10 -54.10 -13.29 25.33
N ALA A 11 -54.40 -14.38 24.60
CA ALA A 11 -53.44 -14.98 23.67
C ALA A 11 -53.05 -14.01 22.53
N THR A 12 -54.00 -13.26 21.98
CA THR A 12 -53.70 -12.25 20.95
C THR A 12 -52.83 -11.11 21.50
N LEU A 13 -53.09 -10.63 22.71
CA LEU A 13 -52.27 -9.60 23.36
C LEU A 13 -50.83 -10.07 23.56
N ILE A 14 -50.64 -11.29 24.06
CA ILE A 14 -49.30 -11.88 24.24
C ILE A 14 -48.60 -12.00 22.89
N PHE A 15 -49.29 -12.49 21.86
CA PHE A 15 -48.72 -12.63 20.53
C PHE A 15 -48.27 -11.28 19.96
N VAL A 16 -49.09 -10.24 20.07
CA VAL A 16 -48.76 -8.88 19.60
C VAL A 16 -47.55 -8.31 20.35
N LEU A 17 -47.48 -8.49 21.67
CA LEU A 17 -46.34 -8.05 22.48
C LEU A 17 -45.04 -8.73 22.07
N VAL A 18 -45.07 -10.05 21.88
CA VAL A 18 -43.90 -10.81 21.43
C VAL A 18 -43.48 -10.37 20.03
N ALA A 19 -44.43 -10.27 19.10
CA ALA A 19 -44.15 -9.83 17.73
C ALA A 19 -43.53 -8.43 17.69
N LEU A 20 -44.10 -7.47 18.42
CA LEU A 20 -43.56 -6.10 18.52
C LEU A 20 -42.14 -6.08 19.08
N THR A 21 -41.89 -6.85 20.15
CA THR A 21 -40.57 -6.89 20.79
C THR A 21 -39.51 -7.44 19.83
N VAL A 22 -39.83 -8.54 19.12
CA VAL A 22 -38.92 -9.13 18.13
C VAL A 22 -38.69 -8.17 16.96
N SER A 23 -39.74 -7.55 16.42
CA SER A 23 -39.63 -6.60 15.31
C SER A 23 -38.77 -5.38 15.67
N LEU A 24 -38.94 -4.80 16.86
CA LEU A 24 -38.12 -3.68 17.33
C LEU A 24 -36.66 -4.09 17.52
N GLY A 25 -36.41 -5.28 18.09
CA GLY A 25 -35.06 -5.81 18.25
C GLY A 25 -34.34 -6.01 16.91
N VAL A 26 -35.01 -6.65 15.94
CA VAL A 26 -34.47 -6.87 14.59
C VAL A 26 -34.21 -5.54 13.88
N TRP A 27 -35.13 -4.57 13.99
CA TRP A 27 -34.93 -3.26 13.36
C TRP A 27 -33.73 -2.53 13.97
N TRP A 28 -33.61 -2.51 15.30
CA TRP A 28 -32.50 -1.87 15.99
C TRP A 28 -31.15 -2.49 15.60
N VAL A 29 -31.07 -3.83 15.61
CA VAL A 29 -29.85 -4.54 15.19
C VAL A 29 -29.57 -4.29 13.71
N SER A 30 -30.57 -4.39 12.83
CA SER A 30 -30.36 -4.22 11.39
C SER A 30 -29.85 -2.82 11.03
N GLY A 31 -30.43 -1.76 11.63
CA GLY A 31 -29.97 -0.40 11.43
C GLY A 31 -28.55 -0.17 11.98
N SER A 32 -28.31 -0.62 13.22
CA SER A 32 -27.02 -0.47 13.90
C SER A 32 -25.89 -1.24 13.21
N THR A 33 -26.15 -2.49 12.81
CA THR A 33 -25.19 -3.35 12.12
C THR A 33 -24.82 -2.77 10.76
N TYR A 34 -25.78 -2.23 9.99
CA TYR A 34 -25.47 -1.62 8.69
C TYR A 34 -24.51 -0.43 8.84
N SER A 35 -24.80 0.51 9.74
CA SER A 35 -23.92 1.66 9.98
C SER A 35 -22.57 1.26 10.55
N THR A 36 -22.53 0.26 11.43
CA THR A 36 -21.30 -0.22 12.05
C THR A 36 -20.38 -0.84 11.01
N VAL A 37 -20.90 -1.77 10.19
CA VAL A 37 -20.12 -2.41 9.12
C VAL A 37 -19.66 -1.38 8.08
N LEU A 38 -20.49 -0.39 7.74
CA LEU A 38 -20.09 0.67 6.81
C LEU A 38 -18.94 1.52 7.37
N ASN A 39 -19.01 1.89 8.65
CA ASN A 39 -17.97 2.68 9.31
C ASN A 39 -16.68 1.88 9.48
N GLU A 40 -16.75 0.61 9.85
CA GLU A 40 -15.59 -0.27 9.91
C GLU A 40 -14.90 -0.40 8.55
N LYS A 41 -15.67 -0.58 7.47
CA LYS A 41 -15.13 -0.61 6.11
C LYS A 41 -14.44 0.70 5.74
N ARG A 42 -15.03 1.85 6.08
CA ARG A 42 -14.41 3.17 5.86
C ARG A 42 -13.09 3.30 6.60
N ASN A 43 -13.09 3.01 7.90
CA ASN A 43 -11.88 3.09 8.73
C ASN A 43 -10.78 2.13 8.24
N ALA A 44 -11.16 0.94 7.78
CA ALA A 44 -10.22 -0.02 7.20
C ALA A 44 -9.62 0.50 5.88
N MET A 45 -10.42 1.14 5.02
CA MET A 45 -9.92 1.77 3.80
C MET A 45 -8.98 2.93 4.09
N GLU A 46 -9.32 3.82 5.01
CA GLU A 46 -8.44 4.92 5.43
C GLU A 46 -7.11 4.38 5.99
N SER A 47 -7.19 3.37 6.87
CA SER A 47 -6.00 2.70 7.41
C SER A 47 -5.13 2.05 6.32
N MET A 48 -5.76 1.49 5.29
CA MET A 48 -5.05 0.88 4.15
C MET A 48 -4.36 1.95 3.31
N VAL A 49 -5.00 3.10 3.08
CA VAL A 49 -4.39 4.24 2.39
C VAL A 49 -3.18 4.74 3.18
N ASP A 50 -3.33 4.97 4.48
CA ASP A 50 -2.23 5.46 5.32
C ASP A 50 -1.04 4.49 5.35
N ARG A 51 -1.31 3.18 5.42
CA ARG A 51 -0.26 2.16 5.32
C ARG A 51 0.43 2.19 3.96
N SER A 52 -0.34 2.25 2.88
CA SER A 52 0.23 2.28 1.52
C SER A 52 1.11 3.51 1.29
N VAL A 53 0.71 4.67 1.81
CA VAL A 53 1.51 5.90 1.76
C VAL A 53 2.80 5.75 2.56
N LYS A 54 2.72 5.20 3.78
CA LYS A 54 3.92 4.95 4.60
C LYS A 54 4.87 3.95 3.96
N ASP A 55 4.36 2.88 3.38
CA ASP A 55 5.17 1.87 2.69
C ASP A 55 5.88 2.48 1.47
N LEU A 56 5.20 3.35 0.72
CA LEU A 56 5.80 4.09 -0.40
C LEU A 56 6.87 5.09 0.07
N GLN A 57 6.63 5.78 1.18
CA GLN A 57 7.62 6.68 1.80
C GLN A 57 8.87 5.89 2.21
N LEU A 58 8.70 4.75 2.89
CA LEU A 58 9.80 3.89 3.29
C LEU A 58 10.59 3.36 2.08
N TYR A 59 9.90 2.93 1.02
CA TYR A 59 10.56 2.52 -0.22
C TYR A 59 11.40 3.66 -0.81
N THR A 60 10.83 4.85 -0.90
CA THR A 60 11.51 6.03 -1.46
C THR A 60 12.71 6.44 -0.59
N GLU A 61 12.57 6.41 0.73
CA GLU A 61 13.65 6.71 1.67
C GLU A 61 14.79 5.70 1.56
N GLN A 62 14.47 4.40 1.49
CA GLN A 62 15.46 3.34 1.29
C GLN A 62 16.21 3.50 -0.03
N THR A 63 15.50 3.79 -1.13
CA THR A 63 16.12 4.07 -2.42
C THR A 63 16.98 5.33 -2.38
N THR A 64 16.52 6.40 -1.73
CA THR A 64 17.29 7.64 -1.57
C THR A 64 18.57 7.40 -0.80
N ASN A 65 18.51 6.66 0.32
CA ASN A 65 19.68 6.33 1.13
C ASN A 65 20.69 5.49 0.32
N MET A 66 20.22 4.52 -0.46
CA MET A 66 21.09 3.74 -1.36
C MET A 66 21.78 4.63 -2.39
N VAL A 67 21.04 5.51 -3.05
CA VAL A 67 21.60 6.46 -4.03
C VAL A 67 22.62 7.38 -3.36
N GLN A 68 22.37 7.88 -2.16
CA GLN A 68 23.32 8.71 -1.42
C GLN A 68 24.61 7.96 -1.08
N VAL A 69 24.52 6.68 -0.69
CA VAL A 69 25.71 5.84 -0.44
C VAL A 69 26.52 5.67 -1.71
N LEU A 70 25.88 5.37 -2.84
CA LEU A 70 26.55 5.24 -4.13
C LEU A 70 27.17 6.56 -4.59
N ALA A 71 26.46 7.67 -4.43
CA ALA A 71 26.92 9.00 -4.85
C ALA A 71 28.08 9.54 -4.01
N LYS A 72 28.17 9.16 -2.72
CA LYS A 72 29.29 9.52 -1.84
C LYS A 72 30.50 8.61 -2.02
N GLY A 73 30.36 7.49 -2.73
CA GLY A 73 31.44 6.55 -2.96
C GLY A 73 32.45 7.08 -3.98
N ASP A 74 33.73 6.77 -3.74
CA ASP A 74 34.81 7.07 -4.69
C ASP A 74 34.56 6.54 -6.11
N PRO A 75 33.97 5.34 -6.34
CA PRO A 75 33.74 4.83 -7.69
C PRO A 75 32.82 5.71 -8.55
N ALA A 76 31.80 6.34 -7.96
CA ALA A 76 30.94 7.26 -8.70
C ALA A 76 31.68 8.55 -9.05
N ARG A 77 32.52 9.04 -8.14
CA ARG A 77 33.35 10.22 -8.35
C ARG A 77 34.42 9.99 -9.43
N GLU A 78 35.09 8.85 -9.40
CA GLU A 78 36.09 8.46 -10.40
C GLU A 78 35.47 8.35 -11.80
N ALA A 79 34.32 7.69 -11.92
CA ALA A 79 33.59 7.62 -13.20
C ALA A 79 33.27 9.00 -13.77
N LEU A 80 32.93 9.98 -12.92
CA LEU A 80 32.61 11.34 -13.34
C LEU A 80 33.84 12.23 -13.62
N LEU A 81 34.95 12.02 -12.93
CA LEU A 81 36.14 12.88 -13.02
C LEU A 81 37.22 12.33 -13.96
N SER A 82 37.54 11.04 -13.86
CA SER A 82 38.59 10.38 -14.66
C SER A 82 38.03 9.58 -15.83
N GLY A 83 36.70 9.36 -15.87
CA GLY A 83 36.07 8.49 -16.86
C GLY A 83 36.28 7.01 -16.62
N ASP A 84 36.90 6.63 -15.49
CA ASP A 84 37.06 5.22 -15.13
C ASP A 84 35.75 4.67 -14.56
N VAL A 85 35.05 3.89 -15.38
CA VAL A 85 33.76 3.30 -15.03
C VAL A 85 33.88 1.89 -14.44
N SER A 86 35.08 1.32 -14.37
CA SER A 86 35.27 -0.11 -14.07
C SER A 86 34.74 -0.51 -12.68
N ALA A 87 35.07 0.29 -11.66
CA ALA A 87 34.66 0.03 -10.28
C ALA A 87 33.14 0.22 -10.08
N ILE A 88 32.58 1.26 -10.69
CA ILE A 88 31.16 1.58 -10.52
C ILE A 88 30.26 0.65 -11.35
N ASP A 89 30.73 0.14 -12.49
CA ASP A 89 30.03 -0.85 -13.29
C ASP A 89 29.76 -2.14 -12.51
N GLY A 90 30.76 -2.60 -11.75
CA GLY A 90 30.62 -3.76 -10.87
C GLY A 90 29.57 -3.54 -9.78
N LEU A 91 29.57 -2.34 -9.18
CA LEU A 91 28.60 -1.96 -8.15
C LEU A 91 27.18 -1.88 -8.69
N LEU A 92 26.97 -1.22 -9.84
CA LEU A 92 25.65 -1.11 -10.47
C LEU A 92 25.09 -2.48 -10.85
N LYS A 93 25.93 -3.36 -11.43
CA LYS A 93 25.54 -4.74 -11.73
C LYS A 93 25.19 -5.52 -10.46
N SER A 94 26.01 -5.42 -9.42
CA SER A 94 25.77 -6.08 -8.14
C SER A 94 24.46 -5.61 -7.50
N LEU A 95 24.17 -4.30 -7.53
CA LEU A 95 22.91 -3.73 -7.07
C LEU A 95 21.70 -4.33 -7.81
N LEU A 96 21.78 -4.39 -9.14
CA LEU A 96 20.68 -4.89 -9.98
C LEU A 96 20.50 -6.41 -9.89
N VAL A 97 21.56 -7.16 -9.59
CA VAL A 97 21.50 -8.61 -9.35
C VAL A 97 20.96 -8.91 -7.94
N SER A 98 21.32 -8.08 -6.95
CA SER A 98 20.91 -8.29 -5.55
C SER A 98 19.50 -7.77 -5.24
N SER A 99 18.89 -6.98 -6.14
CA SER A 99 17.55 -6.44 -5.94
C SER A 99 16.71 -6.47 -7.22
N ASP A 100 15.58 -7.15 -7.14
CA ASP A 100 14.51 -7.17 -8.15
C ASP A 100 13.67 -5.88 -8.18
N LYS A 101 13.91 -4.97 -7.23
CA LYS A 101 13.15 -3.71 -7.06
C LYS A 101 13.57 -2.61 -8.04
N TYR A 102 14.70 -2.78 -8.73
CA TYR A 102 15.25 -1.77 -9.63
C TYR A 102 15.27 -2.28 -11.06
N TRP A 103 14.60 -1.54 -11.95
CA TRP A 103 14.62 -1.87 -13.38
C TRP A 103 15.97 -1.51 -14.05
N ALA A 104 16.60 -0.42 -13.59
CA ALA A 104 17.89 0.04 -14.07
C ALA A 104 18.55 1.00 -13.09
N ALA A 105 19.85 1.22 -13.26
CA ALA A 105 20.62 2.21 -12.53
C ALA A 105 21.61 2.91 -13.48
N PHE A 106 21.74 4.22 -13.33
CA PHE A 106 22.49 5.09 -14.25
C PHE A 106 23.27 6.15 -13.49
N ILE A 107 24.38 6.57 -14.07
CA ILE A 107 25.14 7.75 -13.67
C ILE A 107 25.18 8.70 -14.86
N PHE A 108 24.71 9.92 -14.61
CA PHE A 108 24.68 11.00 -15.58
C PHE A 108 25.78 12.00 -15.27
N ASP A 109 26.41 12.53 -16.31
CA ASP A 109 27.23 13.73 -16.16
C ASP A 109 26.36 14.99 -16.04
N LYS A 110 27.03 16.12 -15.82
CA LYS A 110 26.38 17.44 -15.69
C LYS A 110 25.60 17.88 -16.94
N ASP A 111 25.89 17.30 -18.10
CA ASP A 111 25.28 17.62 -19.38
C ASP A 111 24.12 16.65 -19.70
N GLY A 112 23.80 15.73 -18.77
CA GLY A 112 22.72 14.76 -18.90
C GLY A 112 23.08 13.52 -19.70
N LYS A 113 24.36 13.31 -20.03
CA LYS A 113 24.81 12.12 -20.76
C LYS A 113 25.02 10.96 -19.80
N VAL A 114 24.60 9.76 -20.20
CA VAL A 114 24.85 8.53 -19.43
C VAL A 114 26.35 8.16 -19.53
N VAL A 115 27.07 8.35 -18.43
CA VAL A 115 28.48 7.95 -18.28
C VAL A 115 28.60 6.44 -18.15
N THR A 116 27.73 5.86 -17.31
CA THR A 116 27.55 4.42 -17.19
C THR A 116 26.12 4.11 -16.77
N GLY A 117 25.60 2.95 -17.18
CA GLY A 117 24.30 2.50 -16.73
C GLY A 117 23.96 1.10 -17.21
N TYR A 118 23.15 0.41 -16.43
CA TYR A 118 22.72 -0.95 -16.70
C TYR A 118 21.25 -1.12 -16.37
N ASN A 119 20.57 -1.99 -17.11
CA ASN A 119 19.25 -2.48 -16.71
C ASN A 119 19.33 -3.82 -15.97
N ALA A 120 18.22 -4.27 -15.40
CA ALA A 120 18.11 -5.53 -14.66
C ALA A 120 18.45 -6.79 -15.51
N LYS A 121 18.52 -6.66 -16.83
CA LYS A 121 18.97 -7.73 -17.74
C LYS A 121 20.49 -7.71 -17.98
N GLY A 122 21.22 -6.83 -17.29
CA GLY A 122 22.66 -6.62 -17.47
C GLY A 122 23.04 -5.93 -18.78
N LYS A 123 22.07 -5.40 -19.54
CA LYS A 123 22.34 -4.66 -20.77
C LYS A 123 22.98 -3.32 -20.40
N ASN A 124 24.14 -3.03 -20.98
CA ASN A 124 24.78 -1.72 -20.89
C ASN A 124 23.93 -0.68 -21.64
N MET A 125 23.70 0.46 -20.98
CA MET A 125 22.89 1.57 -21.44
C MET A 125 23.69 2.89 -21.47
N ALA A 126 25.02 2.84 -21.35
CA ALA A 126 25.90 4.00 -21.46
C ALA A 126 25.82 4.64 -22.85
N GLY A 127 25.88 5.98 -22.90
CA GLY A 127 25.79 6.75 -24.14
C GLY A 127 24.42 6.77 -24.82
N ALA A 128 23.37 6.28 -24.15
CA ALA A 128 21.98 6.44 -24.57
C ALA A 128 21.48 7.88 -24.40
#